data_AF-A0A4U7D9D9-F1
#
_entry.id   AF-A0A4U7D9D9-F1
#
_cell.length_a   1.000
_cell.length_b   1.000
_cell.length_c   1.000
_cell.angle_alpha   90.00
_cell.angle_beta   90.00
_cell.angle_gamma   90.00
#
_symmetry.space_group_name_H-M   'P 1'
#
loop_
_entity.id
_entity.type
_entity.pdbx_description
1 polymer ?
#
loop_
_entity_poly.entity_id
_entity_poly.type
_entity_poly.pdbx_seq_one_letter_code
_entity_poly.pdbx_strand_id
1 'polypeptide(L)'
;PYYNKPEPAGFLEHYRTIADEVDIPQIVYNVPSRTGQSIPVDVTVELAEHPNIRGYKAASGDLNLISEVIERTRDEAFAVL
;
A
#
# COMPACT_ATOMS: atom_id res chain seq x y z
N PRO A 1 8.98 0.01 -3.12
CA PRO A 1 10.39 0.15 -3.54
C PRO A 1 10.70 -0.73 -4.76
N TYR A 2 11.27 -0.16 -5.84
CA TYR A 2 11.67 -0.92 -7.03
C TYR A 2 13.14 -1.38 -6.90
N TYR A 3 13.48 -2.50 -7.53
CA TYR A 3 14.83 -3.14 -7.56
C TYR A 3 15.25 -3.86 -6.27
N ASN A 4 15.21 -3.18 -5.12
CA ASN A 4 15.72 -3.71 -3.85
C ASN A 4 14.82 -4.78 -3.18
N LYS A 5 13.58 -4.95 -3.65
CA LYS A 5 12.64 -6.02 -3.23
C LYS A 5 12.60 -6.24 -1.71
N PRO A 6 12.10 -5.25 -0.94
CA PRO A 6 12.12 -5.34 0.52
C PRO A 6 11.21 -6.46 1.04
N GLU A 7 11.54 -6.95 2.24
CA GLU A 7 10.66 -7.77 3.06
C GLU A 7 9.44 -6.96 3.56
N PRO A 8 8.37 -7.60 4.06
CA PRO A 8 7.17 -6.91 4.55
C PRO A 8 7.45 -5.78 5.54
N ALA A 9 8.35 -6.00 6.51
CA ALA A 9 8.76 -4.97 7.47
C ALA A 9 9.41 -3.74 6.79
N GLY A 10 10.18 -3.97 5.74
CA GLY A 10 10.82 -2.89 4.98
C GLY A 10 9.82 -2.07 4.15
N PHE A 11 8.71 -2.66 3.69
CA PHE A 11 7.62 -1.87 3.11
C PHE A 11 6.97 -0.96 4.15
N LEU A 12 6.64 -1.52 5.32
CA LEU A 12 5.99 -0.77 6.41
C LEU A 12 6.85 0.41 6.84
N GLU A 13 8.13 0.18 7.15
CA GLU A 13 9.05 1.22 7.56
C GLU A 13 9.19 2.29 6.46
N HIS A 14 9.41 1.89 5.21
CA HIS A 14 9.57 2.83 4.11
C HIS A 14 8.37 3.77 3.94
N TYR A 15 7.15 3.24 3.92
CA TYR A 15 5.96 4.06 3.71
C TYR A 15 5.61 4.89 4.95
N ARG A 16 5.74 4.33 6.16
CA ARG A 16 5.48 5.06 7.41
C ARG A 16 6.44 6.23 7.59
N THR A 17 7.74 6.03 7.38
CA THR A 17 8.72 7.11 7.49
C THR A 17 8.36 8.28 6.58
N ILE A 18 7.94 8.04 5.33
CA ILE A 18 7.52 9.13 4.44
C ILE A 18 6.19 9.76 4.89
N ALA A 19 5.27 8.94 5.40
CA ALA A 19 3.97 9.39 5.89
C ALA A 19 4.05 10.22 7.19
N ASP A 20 5.04 9.94 8.03
CA ASP A 20 5.34 10.66 9.27
C ASP A 20 6.06 11.99 9.01
N GLU A 21 6.95 12.04 8.01
CA GLU A 21 7.77 13.23 7.71
C GLU A 21 7.04 14.30 6.88
N VAL A 22 5.96 13.93 6.18
CA VAL A 22 5.23 14.86 5.30
C VAL A 22 3.73 14.81 5.57
N ASP A 23 3.20 15.93 6.08
CA ASP A 23 1.79 16.11 6.47
C ASP A 23 0.88 16.42 5.27
N ILE A 24 0.86 15.51 4.29
CA ILE A 24 -0.09 15.53 3.18
C ILE A 24 -0.66 14.12 2.96
N PRO A 25 -1.90 13.98 2.46
CA PRO A 25 -2.44 12.67 2.08
C PRO A 25 -1.60 11.98 1.00
N GLN A 26 -1.28 10.71 1.21
CA GLN A 26 -0.41 9.90 0.37
C GLN A 26 -1.14 8.68 -0.18
N ILE A 27 -0.71 8.20 -1.35
CA ILE A 27 -1.28 7.04 -2.03
C ILE A 27 -0.17 6.01 -2.23
N VAL A 28 -0.36 4.81 -1.67
CA VAL A 28 0.50 3.65 -1.93
C VAL A 28 0.27 3.17 -3.35
N TYR A 29 1.34 2.90 -4.11
CA TYR A 29 1.22 2.46 -5.50
C TYR A 29 1.78 1.05 -5.70
N ASN A 30 0.90 0.08 -6.00
CA ASN A 30 1.30 -1.29 -6.30
C ASN A 30 1.27 -1.57 -7.81
N VAL A 31 2.45 -1.75 -8.40
CA VAL A 31 2.65 -2.06 -9.83
C VAL A 31 3.75 -3.12 -10.02
N PRO A 32 3.45 -4.40 -9.77
CA PRO A 32 4.43 -5.50 -9.80
C PRO A 32 5.16 -5.63 -11.15
N SER A 33 4.48 -5.34 -12.26
CA SER A 33 5.05 -5.37 -13.62
C SER A 33 6.24 -4.41 -13.81
N ARG A 34 6.38 -3.39 -12.95
CA ARG A 34 7.49 -2.42 -12.97
C ARG A 34 8.42 -2.50 -11.77
N THR A 35 7.93 -3.02 -10.64
CA THR A 35 8.68 -3.06 -9.37
C THR A 35 9.31 -4.43 -9.11
N GLY A 36 8.85 -5.48 -9.79
CA GLY A 36 9.34 -6.85 -9.65
C GLY A 36 8.81 -7.60 -8.43
N GLN A 37 7.89 -7.01 -7.66
CA GLN A 37 7.22 -7.64 -6.52
C GLN A 37 5.90 -6.92 -6.21
N SER A 38 4.89 -7.66 -5.75
CA SER A 38 3.65 -7.08 -5.23
C SER A 38 3.79 -6.69 -3.77
N ILE A 39 3.12 -5.61 -3.37
CA ILE A 39 2.93 -5.29 -1.95
C ILE A 39 1.97 -6.33 -1.37
N PRO A 40 2.30 -7.02 -0.25
CA PRO A 40 1.40 -7.95 0.41
C PRO A 40 0.10 -7.26 0.88
N VAL A 41 -1.00 -8.01 0.93
CA VAL A 41 -2.29 -7.50 1.42
C VAL A 41 -2.16 -7.04 2.87
N ASP A 42 -1.55 -7.86 3.73
CA ASP A 42 -1.36 -7.54 5.15
C ASP A 42 -0.62 -6.20 5.35
N VAL A 43 0.43 -5.97 4.56
CA VAL A 43 1.16 -4.69 4.55
C VAL A 43 0.24 -3.54 4.13
N THR A 44 -0.57 -3.74 3.10
CA THR A 44 -1.47 -2.68 2.60
C THR A 44 -2.54 -2.33 3.62
N VAL A 45 -3.10 -3.34 4.30
CA VAL A 45 -4.10 -3.16 5.37
C VAL A 45 -3.49 -2.40 6.55
N GLU A 46 -2.29 -2.79 6.99
CA GLU A 46 -1.61 -2.12 8.10
C GLU A 46 -1.20 -0.67 7.76
N LEU A 47 -0.89 -0.39 6.49
CA LEU A 47 -0.65 0.98 6.02
C LEU A 47 -1.93 1.82 5.96
N ALA A 48 -3.10 1.21 5.72
CA ALA A 48 -4.37 1.92 5.65
C ALA A 48 -4.80 2.53 6.98
N GLU A 49 -4.31 2.00 8.11
CA GLU A 49 -4.53 2.54 9.46
C GLU A 49 -3.80 3.88 9.69
N HIS A 50 -2.82 4.23 8.83
CA HIS A 50 -2.02 5.43 9.00
C HIS A 50 -2.79 6.70 8.59
N PRO A 51 -2.85 7.76 9.41
CA PRO A 51 -3.68 8.94 9.15
C PRO A 51 -3.32 9.71 7.86
N ASN A 52 -2.08 9.57 7.39
CA ASN A 52 -1.62 10.20 6.15
C ASN A 52 -1.64 9.28 4.93
N ILE A 53 -1.89 7.98 5.07
CA ILE A 53 -1.97 7.06 3.93
C ILE A 53 -3.45 6.86 3.60
N ARG A 54 -3.92 7.52 2.55
CA ARG A 54 -5.36 7.64 2.23
C ARG A 54 -5.79 6.91 0.98
N GLY A 55 -4.88 6.17 0.35
CA GLY A 55 -5.29 5.27 -0.70
C GLY A 55 -4.23 4.32 -1.20
N TYR A 56 -4.68 3.46 -2.10
CA TYR A 56 -3.92 2.42 -2.75
C TYR A 56 -4.29 2.38 -4.24
N LYS A 57 -3.31 2.70 -5.09
CA LYS A 57 -3.45 2.56 -6.54
C LYS A 57 -3.09 1.14 -6.95
N ALA A 58 -4.07 0.40 -7.43
CA ALA A 58 -3.95 -0.99 -7.82
C ALA A 58 -3.65 -1.12 -9.32
N ALA A 59 -2.39 -1.36 -9.67
CA ALA A 59 -1.97 -1.64 -11.04
C ALA A 59 -1.35 -3.03 -11.21
N SER A 60 -1.71 -3.98 -10.33
CA SER A 60 -1.35 -5.40 -10.48
C SER A 60 -2.20 -6.13 -11.52
N GLY A 61 -3.45 -5.70 -11.73
CA GLY A 61 -4.44 -6.44 -12.52
C GLY A 61 -5.00 -7.68 -11.80
N ASP A 62 -4.60 -7.92 -10.55
CA ASP A 62 -5.04 -9.05 -9.73
C ASP A 62 -6.33 -8.67 -8.97
N LEU A 63 -7.48 -9.09 -9.51
CA LEU A 63 -8.79 -8.79 -8.94
C LEU A 63 -9.01 -9.44 -7.57
N ASN A 64 -8.38 -10.58 -7.27
CA ASN A 64 -8.52 -11.22 -5.96
C ASN A 64 -7.81 -10.40 -4.89
N LEU A 65 -6.56 -9.99 -5.17
CA LEU A 65 -5.80 -9.09 -4.29
C LEU A 65 -6.55 -7.77 -4.08
N ILE A 66 -7.06 -7.17 -5.16
CA ILE A 66 -7.81 -5.91 -5.08
C ILE A 66 -9.07 -6.08 -4.22
N SER A 67 -9.84 -7.14 -4.43
CA SER A 67 -11.05 -7.41 -3.66
C SER A 67 -10.74 -7.63 -2.17
N GLU A 68 -9.65 -8.32 -1.87
CA GLU A 68 -9.22 -8.55 -0.47
C GLU A 68 -8.80 -7.24 0.21
N VAL A 69 -8.04 -6.37 -0.48
CA VAL A 69 -7.68 -5.05 0.06
C VAL A 69 -8.93 -4.21 0.32
N ILE A 70 -9.88 -4.17 -0.62
CA ILE A 70 -11.15 -3.44 -0.45
C ILE A 70 -11.89 -3.96 0.78
N GLU A 71 -12.08 -5.27 0.91
CA GLU A 71 -12.82 -5.87 2.01
C GLU A 71 -12.15 -5.59 3.37
N ARG A 72 -10.84 -5.75 3.44
CA ARG A 72 -10.08 -5.62 4.70
C ARG A 72 -9.82 -4.17 5.11
N THR A 73 -10.07 -3.20 4.25
CA THR A 73 -9.91 -1.76 4.54
C THR A 73 -11.24 -1.00 4.50
N ARG A 74 -12.38 -1.69 4.41
CA ARG A 74 -13.71 -1.09 4.26
C ARG A 74 -14.13 -0.15 5.39
N ASP A 75 -13.58 -0.35 6.57
CA ASP A 75 -13.86 0.44 7.77
C ASP A 75 -12.86 1.60 7.96
N GLU A 76 -11.86 1.72 7.07
CA GLU A 76 -10.86 2.78 7.05
C GLU A 76 -11.24 3.90 6.06
N ALA A 77 -10.79 5.12 6.33
CA ALA A 77 -10.86 6.22 5.37
C ALA A 77 -9.72 6.08 4.33
N PHE A 78 -9.86 5.07 3.47
CA PHE A 78 -8.84 4.58 2.53
C PHE A 78 -9.46 4.25 1.15
N ALA A 79 -8.98 4.90 0.09
CA ALA A 79 -9.51 4.70 -1.26
C ALA A 79 -8.68 3.68 -2.06
N VAL A 80 -9.34 2.74 -2.73
CA VAL A 80 -8.71 1.83 -3.71
C VAL A 80 -8.99 2.34 -5.13
N LEU A 81 -7.93 2.62 -5.90
CA LEU A 81 -7.96 3.25 -7.23
C LEU A 81 -7.46 2.33 -8.34
#